data_AF-A0A8S3YLN4-F1
#
_entry.id   AF-A0A8S3YLN4-F1
#
_cell.length_a   1.000
_cell.length_b   1.000
_cell.length_c   1.000
_cell.angle_alpha   90.00
_cell.angle_beta   90.00
_cell.angle_gamma   90.00
#
_symmetry.space_group_name_H-M   'P 1'
#
loop_
_entity.id
_entity.type
_entity.pdbx_description
1 polymer ?
#
loop_
_entity_poly.entity_id
_entity_poly.type
_entity_poly.pdbx_seq_one_letter_code
_entity_poly.pdbx_strand_id
1 'polypeptide(L)'
;MLRKVFTTDILRVTVCVIKFSIVIAQFLVTCFADVQLYSCNRYIPCPEVTASFISKLTFSWMTRLMITGYRRPLVADDLWPLNPRDTSENAIGRFSWAWRFYNKRRG
;
A
#
# COMPACT_ATOMS: atom_id res chain seq x y z
N MET A 1 14.14 3.86 -47.68
CA MET A 1 14.63 3.43 -46.35
C MET A 1 14.28 4.44 -45.25
N LEU A 2 14.59 5.74 -45.44
CA LEU A 2 14.36 6.83 -44.47
C LEU A 2 12.91 7.00 -43.96
N ARG A 3 11.91 6.82 -44.82
CA ARG A 3 10.48 6.92 -44.42
C ARG A 3 10.10 5.86 -43.37
N LYS A 4 10.61 4.63 -43.48
CA LYS A 4 10.30 3.55 -42.52
C LYS A 4 10.94 3.82 -41.16
N VAL A 5 12.17 4.33 -41.12
CA VAL A 5 12.87 4.69 -39.86
C VAL A 5 12.05 5.75 -39.12
N PHE A 6 11.69 6.84 -39.81
CA PHE A 6 10.92 7.95 -39.24
C PHE A 6 9.53 7.53 -38.73
N THR A 7 8.80 6.67 -39.46
CA THR A 7 7.50 6.16 -38.98
C THR A 7 7.67 5.30 -37.73
N THR A 8 8.75 4.52 -37.64
CA THR A 8 9.02 3.67 -36.47
C THR A 8 9.30 4.52 -35.22
N ASP A 9 10.04 5.62 -35.37
CA ASP A 9 10.33 6.56 -34.28
C ASP A 9 9.06 7.30 -33.82
N ILE A 10 8.23 7.76 -34.76
CA ILE A 10 6.93 8.39 -34.43
C ILE A 10 6.03 7.41 -33.67
N LEU A 11 5.91 6.17 -34.14
CA LEU A 11 5.09 5.16 -33.48
C LEU A 11 5.58 4.88 -32.05
N ARG A 12 6.91 4.85 -31.82
CA ARG A 12 7.48 4.70 -30.48
C ARG A 12 7.11 5.87 -29.58
N VAL A 13 7.25 7.11 -30.05
CA VAL A 13 6.89 8.30 -29.27
C VAL A 13 5.39 8.31 -28.94
N THR A 14 4.53 8.02 -29.92
CA THR A 14 3.08 7.94 -29.70
C THR A 14 2.71 6.88 -28.66
N VAL A 15 3.29 5.68 -28.77
CA VAL A 15 3.07 4.62 -27.77
C VAL A 15 3.57 5.05 -26.40
N CYS A 16 4.74 5.69 -26.29
CA CYS A 16 5.25 6.20 -25.02
C CYS A 16 4.29 7.22 -24.37
N VAL A 17 3.79 8.18 -25.14
CA VAL A 17 2.86 9.20 -24.64
C VAL A 17 1.55 8.57 -24.17
N ILE A 18 0.98 7.64 -24.97
CA ILE A 18 -0.24 6.93 -24.62
C ILE A 18 -0.04 6.07 -23.37
N LYS A 19 1.10 5.37 -23.25
CA LYS A 19 1.39 4.55 -22.07
C LYS A 19 1.55 5.39 -20.82
N PHE A 20 2.27 6.50 -20.91
CA PHE A 20 2.49 7.40 -19.78
C PHE A 20 1.18 8.04 -19.30
N SER A 21 0.32 8.49 -20.21
CA SER A 21 -0.99 9.06 -19.85
C SER A 21 -1.92 8.03 -19.21
N ILE A 22 -1.97 6.80 -19.72
CA ILE A 22 -2.75 5.71 -19.12
C ILE A 22 -2.25 5.41 -17.70
N VAL A 23 -0.93 5.35 -17.47
CA VAL A 23 -0.37 5.09 -16.13
C VAL A 23 -0.73 6.21 -15.16
N ILE A 24 -0.68 7.48 -15.59
CA ILE A 24 -1.11 8.61 -14.75
C ILE A 24 -2.60 8.48 -14.41
N ALA A 25 -3.44 8.18 -15.40
CA ALA A 25 -4.87 8.00 -15.16
C ALA A 25 -5.14 6.84 -14.18
N GLN A 26 -4.47 5.69 -14.34
CA GLN A 26 -4.57 4.56 -13.41
C GLN A 26 -4.15 4.96 -12.00
N PHE A 27 -3.04 5.66 -11.86
CA PHE A 27 -2.57 6.17 -10.57
C PHE A 27 -3.62 7.07 -9.90
N LEU A 28 -4.20 8.01 -10.64
CA LEU A 28 -5.26 8.90 -10.14
C LEU A 28 -6.54 8.14 -9.77
N VAL A 29 -6.95 7.15 -10.57
CA VAL A 29 -8.11 6.30 -10.27
C VAL A 29 -7.86 5.50 -9.00
N THR A 30 -6.67 4.93 -8.80
CA THR A 30 -6.29 4.23 -7.57
C THR A 30 -6.26 5.18 -6.36
N CYS A 31 -5.80 6.43 -6.52
CA CYS A 31 -5.91 7.44 -5.46
C CYS A 31 -7.34 7.65 -4.95
N PHE A 32 -8.32 7.67 -5.87
CA PHE A 32 -9.71 8.00 -5.58
C PHE A 32 -10.54 6.77 -5.19
N ALA A 33 -10.30 5.64 -5.85
CA ALA A 33 -11.06 4.41 -5.66
C ALA A 33 -10.72 3.67 -4.35
N ASP A 34 -9.50 3.86 -3.82
CA ASP A 34 -9.04 3.15 -2.61
C ASP A 34 -9.53 3.77 -1.28
N VAL A 35 -10.61 4.57 -1.29
CA VAL A 35 -11.31 4.97 -0.06
C VAL A 35 -12.19 3.79 0.40
N GLN A 36 -11.53 2.73 0.87
CA GLN A 36 -12.22 1.53 1.31
C GLN A 36 -12.87 1.79 2.68
N LEU A 37 -14.20 1.98 2.69
CA LEU A 37 -15.02 2.02 3.89
C LEU A 37 -15.03 0.65 4.56
N TYR A 38 -14.00 0.36 5.36
CA TYR A 38 -14.06 -0.76 6.31
C TYR A 38 -15.14 -0.42 7.34
N SER A 39 -16.27 -1.11 7.22
CA SER A 39 -17.37 -1.09 8.17
C SER A 39 -17.27 -2.38 8.99
N CYS A 40 -17.54 -2.29 10.29
CA CYS A 40 -17.56 -3.38 11.28
C CYS A 40 -16.28 -3.70 12.05
N ASN A 41 -15.68 -2.73 12.75
CA ASN A 41 -15.22 -3.02 14.10
C ASN A 41 -15.45 -1.82 15.03
N ARG A 42 -15.83 -2.08 16.28
CA ARG A 42 -16.25 -1.10 17.29
C ARG A 42 -15.09 -0.25 17.83
N TYR A 43 -13.91 -0.37 17.20
CA TYR A 43 -12.65 0.24 17.59
C TYR A 43 -12.08 1.01 16.39
N ILE A 44 -11.55 2.21 16.65
CA ILE A 44 -10.96 3.07 15.60
C ILE A 44 -9.76 2.32 15.01
N PRO A 45 -9.82 1.83 13.76
CA PRO A 45 -8.74 1.06 13.17
C PRO A 45 -7.49 1.93 12.99
N CYS A 46 -6.34 1.28 12.76
CA CYS A 46 -5.16 1.97 12.23
C CYS A 46 -5.54 2.78 10.98
N PRO A 47 -5.21 4.08 10.90
CA PRO A 47 -5.54 4.93 9.76
C PRO A 47 -4.83 4.48 8.48
N GLU A 48 -3.77 3.69 8.61
CA GLU A 48 -3.15 2.96 7.49
C GLU A 48 -4.16 2.09 6.75
N VAL A 49 -5.07 1.41 7.46
CA VAL A 49 -6.03 0.48 6.83
C VAL A 49 -6.98 1.23 5.89
N THR A 50 -7.41 2.43 6.30
CA THR A 50 -8.33 3.30 5.57
C THR A 50 -7.64 4.26 4.60
N ALA A 51 -6.31 4.32 4.61
CA ALA A 51 -5.55 5.21 3.73
C ALA A 51 -5.58 4.71 2.29
N SER A 52 -5.77 5.63 1.33
CA SER A 52 -5.60 5.34 -0.09
C SER A 52 -4.17 4.89 -0.39
N PHE A 53 -3.96 4.19 -1.50
CA PHE A 53 -2.64 3.65 -1.86
C PHE A 53 -1.53 4.71 -1.83
N ILE A 54 -1.82 5.93 -2.30
CA ILE A 54 -0.83 7.03 -2.27
C ILE A 54 -0.62 7.60 -0.88
N SER A 55 -1.65 7.64 -0.04
CA SER A 55 -1.48 8.02 1.35
C SER A 55 -0.64 6.99 2.12
N LYS A 56 -0.78 5.70 1.80
CA LYS A 56 0.11 4.62 2.29
C LYS A 56 1.55 4.81 1.79
N LEU A 57 1.73 5.06 0.50
CA LEU A 57 3.05 5.24 -0.12
C LEU A 57 3.79 6.47 0.44
N THR A 58 3.07 7.56 0.67
CA THR A 58 3.62 8.82 1.19
C THR A 58 3.67 8.87 2.72
N PHE A 59 3.27 7.79 3.40
CA PHE A 59 3.15 7.71 4.87
C PHE A 59 2.35 8.87 5.49
N SER A 60 1.45 9.49 4.72
CA SER A 60 0.70 10.68 5.14
C SER A 60 -0.23 10.39 6.33
N TRP A 61 -0.68 9.14 6.46
CA TRP A 61 -1.49 8.68 7.59
C TRP A 61 -0.77 8.79 8.95
N MET A 62 0.58 8.71 8.99
CA MET A 62 1.36 8.87 10.22
C MET A 62 1.63 10.33 10.59
N THR A 63 1.52 11.26 9.65
CA THR A 63 1.89 12.68 9.84
C THR A 63 1.20 13.31 11.06
N ARG A 64 -0.07 12.97 11.30
CA ARG A 64 -0.80 13.47 12.48
C ARG A 64 -0.17 13.02 13.80
N LEU A 65 0.26 11.75 13.87
CA LEU A 65 0.94 11.21 15.04
C LEU A 65 2.30 11.88 15.26
N MET A 66 3.06 12.10 14.18
CA MET A 66 4.35 12.78 14.25
C MET A 66 4.21 14.21 14.77
N ILE A 67 3.21 14.97 14.30
CA ILE A 67 2.93 16.33 14.79
C ILE A 67 2.53 16.31 16.26
N THR A 68 1.69 15.35 16.69
CA THR A 68 1.33 15.20 18.10
C THR A 68 2.54 14.92 18.96
N GLY A 69 3.42 14.00 18.53
CA GLY A 69 4.67 13.70 19.21
C GLY A 69 5.66 14.86 19.29
N TYR A 70 5.62 15.75 18.29
CA TYR A 70 6.41 16.98 18.31
C TYR A 70 5.86 17.99 19.34
N ARG A 71 4.53 18.06 19.50
CA ARG A 71 3.88 19.00 20.43
C ARG A 71 3.86 18.51 21.88
N ARG A 72 3.76 17.19 22.10
CA ARG A 72 3.69 16.56 23.42
C ARG A 72 4.29 15.15 23.39
N PRO A 73 4.82 14.63 24.51
CA PRO A 73 5.22 13.22 24.59
C PRO A 73 4.01 12.31 24.31
N LEU A 74 4.21 11.29 23.49
CA LEU A 74 3.15 10.35 23.14
C LEU A 74 2.81 9.44 24.32
N VAL A 75 1.52 9.19 24.51
CA VAL A 75 1.00 8.21 25.47
C VAL A 75 0.52 6.98 24.70
N ALA A 76 0.49 5.80 25.34
CA ALA A 76 0.02 4.56 24.73
C ALA A 76 -1.41 4.69 24.15
N ASP A 77 -2.26 5.47 24.81
CA ASP A 77 -3.65 5.72 24.38
C ASP A 77 -3.76 6.59 23.10
N ASP A 78 -2.71 7.34 22.74
CA ASP A 78 -2.66 8.12 21.49
C ASP A 78 -2.32 7.24 20.27
N LEU A 79 -1.87 6.00 20.49
CA LEU A 79 -1.52 5.06 19.42
C LEU A 79 -2.75 4.30 18.93
N TRP A 80 -2.74 4.05 17.63
CA TRP A 80 -3.73 3.20 16.99
C TRP A 80 -3.46 1.71 17.29
N PRO A 81 -4.50 0.86 17.25
CA PRO A 81 -4.33 -0.56 17.49
C PRO A 81 -3.58 -1.18 16.31
N LEU A 82 -2.72 -2.16 16.55
CA LEU A 82 -1.93 -2.77 15.50
C LEU A 82 -2.82 -3.33 14.37
N ASN A 83 -2.38 -3.15 13.13
CA ASN A 83 -3.06 -3.69 11.95
C ASN A 83 -3.24 -5.21 12.10
N PRO A 84 -4.45 -5.78 11.87
CA PRO A 84 -4.69 -7.21 11.99
C PRO A 84 -3.78 -8.09 11.12
N ARG A 85 -3.19 -7.55 10.04
CA ARG A 85 -2.21 -8.30 9.23
C ARG A 85 -0.87 -8.49 9.94
N ASP A 86 -0.50 -7.55 10.79
CA ASP A 86 0.81 -7.45 11.43
C ASP A 86 0.80 -7.99 12.86
N THR A 87 -0.34 -8.53 13.32
CA THR A 87 -0.45 -9.15 14.63
C THR A 87 0.39 -10.42 14.70
N SER A 88 0.95 -10.68 15.90
CA SER A 88 1.76 -11.86 16.19
C SER A 88 0.99 -13.16 15.93
N GLU A 89 -0.32 -13.18 16.17
CA GLU A 89 -1.19 -14.32 15.90
C GLU A 89 -1.13 -14.76 14.44
N ASN A 90 -1.23 -13.82 13.49
CA ASN A 90 -1.15 -14.12 12.07
C ASN A 90 0.27 -14.57 11.65
N ALA A 91 1.30 -13.92 12.19
CA ALA A 91 2.69 -14.28 11.89
C ALA A 91 3.04 -15.69 12.39
N ILE A 92 2.66 -16.03 13.63
CA ILE A 92 2.87 -17.34 14.25
C ILE A 92 2.07 -18.41 13.50
N GLY A 93 0.84 -18.12 13.07
CA GLY A 93 0.04 -19.05 12.27
C GLY A 93 0.75 -19.49 10.98
N ARG A 94 1.27 -18.53 10.22
CA ARG A 94 2.02 -18.82 8.98
C ARG A 94 3.32 -19.57 9.25
N PHE A 95 4.08 -19.11 10.23
CA PHE A 95 5.35 -19.72 10.60
C PHE A 95 5.17 -21.17 11.06
N SER A 96 4.22 -21.41 11.97
CA SER A 96 3.97 -22.74 12.54
C SER A 96 3.50 -23.73 11.48
N TRP A 97 2.68 -23.30 10.51
CA TRP A 97 2.29 -24.12 9.37
C TRP A 97 3.49 -24.52 8.50
N ALA A 98 4.33 -23.55 8.13
CA ALA A 98 5.52 -23.80 7.32
C ALA A 98 6.53 -24.69 8.05
N TRP A 99 6.71 -24.49 9.36
CA TRP A 99 7.58 -25.29 10.20
C TRP A 99 7.13 -26.76 10.28
N ARG A 100 5.83 -27.00 10.50
CA ARG A 100 5.26 -28.35 10.48
C ARG A 100 5.45 -29.03 9.13
N PHE A 101 5.25 -28.30 8.04
CA PHE A 101 5.46 -28.80 6.69
C PHE A 101 6.93 -29.17 6.43
N TYR A 102 7.86 -28.31 6.85
CA TYR A 102 9.29 -28.58 6.77
C TYR A 102 9.68 -29.84 7.55
N ASN A 103 9.21 -29.97 8.80
CA ASN A 103 9.51 -31.14 9.63
C ASN A 103 8.91 -32.44 9.06
N LYS A 104 7.73 -32.38 8.45
CA LYS A 104 7.11 -33.54 7.79
C LYS A 104 7.88 -34.02 6.56
N ARG A 105 8.64 -33.15 5.89
CA ARG A 105 9.50 -33.54 4.75
C ARG A 105 10.86 -34.08 5.19
N ARG A 106 11.25 -33.85 6.45
CA ARG A 106 12.58 -34.17 6.97
C ARG A 106 12.63 -35.50 7.73
N GLY A 107 11.48 -36.10 8.03
CA GLY A 107 11.34 -37.48 8.54
C GLY A 107 10.58 -38.34 7.56
#